data_AF-A0A5S3YWS6-F1
#
_entry.id   AF-A0A5S3YWS6-F1
#
_cell.length_a   1.000
_cell.length_b   1.000
_cell.length_c   1.000
_cell.angle_alpha   90.00
_cell.angle_beta   90.00
_cell.angle_gamma   90.00
#
_symmetry.space_group_name_H-M   'P 1'
#
loop_
_entity.id
_entity.type
_entity.pdbx_description
1 polymer ?
#
loop_
_entity_poly.entity_id
_entity_poly.type
_entity_poly.pdbx_seq_one_letter_code
_entity_poly.pdbx_strand_id
1 'polypeptide(L)'
;VAHEINTPLGTGITTASHLFGVITELTKEFEKKTLSQNLLSDLLIRSNESIELCERSLSRVAEFVNLLKTISKAEAPAQPGMCDLVELIKQLISQYH
;
A
#
# COMPACT_ATOMS: atom_id res chain seq x y z
N VAL A 1 0.33 10.90 -10.57
CA VAL A 1 -0.81 10.50 -9.70
C VAL A 1 -1.54 9.25 -10.19
N ALA A 2 -2.44 9.31 -11.18
CA ALA A 2 -3.26 8.13 -11.56
C ALA A 2 -2.41 6.94 -12.06
N HIS A 3 -1.39 7.20 -12.88
CA HIS A 3 -0.47 6.14 -13.32
C HIS A 3 0.32 5.55 -12.14
N GLU A 4 0.71 6.36 -11.16
CA GLU A 4 1.57 5.94 -10.06
C GLU A 4 0.82 5.13 -8.99
N ILE A 5 -0.49 5.32 -8.86
CA ILE A 5 -1.37 4.45 -8.06
C ILE A 5 -1.78 3.19 -8.82
N ASN A 6 -1.99 3.30 -10.13
CA ASN A 6 -2.45 2.18 -10.96
C ASN A 6 -1.41 1.06 -11.09
N THR A 7 -0.12 1.38 -11.14
CA THR A 7 0.93 0.36 -11.21
C THR A 7 0.95 -0.55 -9.98
N PRO A 8 1.12 -0.07 -8.73
CA PRO A 8 1.08 -0.92 -7.56
C PRO A 8 -0.30 -1.58 -7.36
N LEU A 9 -1.40 -0.90 -7.69
CA LEU A 9 -2.74 -1.51 -7.64
C LEU A 9 -2.87 -2.69 -8.61
N GLY A 10 -2.42 -2.52 -9.86
CA GLY A 10 -2.43 -3.56 -10.88
C GLY A 10 -1.54 -4.74 -10.51
N THR A 11 -0.35 -4.47 -9.95
CA THR A 11 0.51 -5.52 -9.40
C THR A 11 -0.19 -6.28 -8.27
N GLY A 12 -0.82 -5.58 -7.33
CA GLY A 12 -1.57 -6.21 -6.22
C GLY A 12 -2.73 -7.08 -6.71
N ILE A 13 -3.49 -6.62 -7.71
CA ILE A 13 -4.57 -7.43 -8.32
C ILE A 13 -4.01 -8.68 -8.99
N THR A 14 -2.90 -8.53 -9.71
CA THR A 14 -2.26 -9.65 -10.42
C THR A 14 -1.72 -10.69 -9.44
N THR A 15 -1.03 -10.26 -8.38
CA THR A 15 -0.48 -11.17 -7.36
C THR A 15 -1.57 -11.84 -6.54
N ALA A 16 -2.65 -11.13 -6.22
CA ALA A 16 -3.83 -11.71 -5.56
C ALA A 16 -4.52 -12.76 -6.44
N SER A 17 -4.67 -12.48 -7.74
CA SER A 17 -5.24 -13.43 -8.71
C SER A 17 -4.35 -14.67 -8.87
N HIS A 18 -3.03 -14.48 -8.89
CA HIS A 18 -2.08 -15.59 -8.92
C HIS A 18 -2.17 -16.45 -7.65
N LEU A 19 -2.18 -15.82 -6.46
CA LEU A 19 -2.35 -16.50 -5.18
C LEU A 19 -3.64 -17.31 -5.14
N PHE A 20 -4.76 -16.75 -5.62
CA PHE A 20 -6.01 -17.48 -5.71
C PHE A 20 -5.89 -18.75 -6.55
N GLY A 21 -5.14 -18.69 -7.67
CA GLY A 21 -4.82 -19.86 -8.49
C GLY A 21 -4.00 -20.91 -7.73
N VAL A 22 -2.97 -20.49 -7.00
CA VAL A 22 -2.12 -21.38 -6.18
C VAL A 22 -2.95 -22.08 -5.09
N ILE A 23 -3.81 -21.33 -4.39
CA ILE A 23 -4.71 -21.91 -3.37
C ILE A 23 -5.72 -22.87 -4.00
N THR A 24 -6.26 -22.54 -5.18
CA THR A 24 -7.17 -23.44 -5.90
C THR A 24 -6.49 -24.75 -6.31
N GLU A 25 -5.23 -24.68 -6.75
CA GLU A 25 -4.40 -25.85 -7.05
C GLU A 25 -4.19 -26.71 -5.80
N LEU A 26 -3.83 -26.08 -4.67
CA LEU A 26 -3.67 -26.76 -3.38
C LEU A 26 -4.95 -27.48 -2.95
N THR A 27 -6.09 -26.79 -2.98
CA THR A 27 -7.39 -27.38 -2.59
C THR A 27 -7.73 -28.57 -3.47
N LYS A 28 -7.55 -28.44 -4.78
CA LYS A 28 -7.85 -29.52 -5.75
C LYS A 28 -7.00 -30.76 -5.50
N GLU A 29 -5.69 -30.61 -5.32
CA GLU A 29 -4.80 -31.76 -5.10
C GLU A 29 -4.98 -32.39 -3.71
N PHE A 30 -5.36 -31.58 -2.72
CA PHE A 30 -5.76 -32.07 -1.40
C PHE A 30 -7.05 -32.91 -1.47
N GLU A 31 -8.10 -32.40 -2.12
CA GLU A 31 -9.39 -33.10 -2.26
C GLU A 31 -9.25 -34.42 -3.03
N LYS A 32 -8.38 -34.45 -4.05
CA LYS A 32 -8.05 -35.66 -4.82
C LYS A 32 -7.19 -36.65 -4.07
N LYS A 33 -6.68 -36.31 -2.88
CA LYS A 33 -5.71 -37.10 -2.11
C LYS A 33 -4.42 -37.40 -2.89
N THR A 34 -4.04 -36.48 -3.79
CA THR A 34 -2.83 -36.57 -4.64
C THR A 34 -1.74 -35.61 -4.21
N LEU A 35 -1.99 -34.77 -3.20
CA LEU A 35 -1.04 -33.80 -2.67
C LEU A 35 0.19 -34.47 -2.04
N SER A 36 1.31 -34.42 -2.75
CA SER A 36 2.61 -34.85 -2.23
C SER A 36 3.25 -33.78 -1.33
N GLN A 37 4.19 -34.19 -0.48
CA GLN A 37 4.95 -33.27 0.38
C GLN A 37 5.75 -32.23 -0.43
N ASN A 38 6.35 -32.65 -1.55
CA ASN A 38 7.11 -31.75 -2.42
C ASN A 38 6.20 -30.70 -3.06
N LEU A 39 5.01 -31.12 -3.54
CA LEU A 39 4.03 -30.20 -4.13
C LEU A 39 3.48 -29.24 -3.09
N LEU A 40 3.18 -29.71 -1.87
CA LEU A 40 2.76 -28.83 -0.78
C LEU A 40 3.83 -27.78 -0.47
N SER A 41 5.11 -28.17 -0.39
CA SER A 41 6.21 -27.23 -0.15
C SER A 41 6.30 -26.17 -1.25
N ASP A 42 6.19 -26.55 -2.53
CA ASP A 42 6.20 -25.63 -3.66
C ASP A 42 5.03 -24.63 -3.60
N LEU A 43 3.81 -25.13 -3.37
CA LEU A 43 2.60 -24.30 -3.28
C LEU A 43 2.68 -23.30 -2.11
N LEU A 44 3.25 -23.71 -0.97
CA LEU A 44 3.47 -22.81 0.17
C LEU A 44 4.48 -21.71 -0.14
N ILE A 45 5.58 -22.03 -0.82
CA ILE A 45 6.59 -21.05 -1.25
C ILE A 45 5.95 -20.03 -2.20
N ARG A 46 5.29 -20.50 -3.26
CA ARG A 46 4.59 -19.64 -4.24
C ARG A 46 3.50 -18.78 -3.59
N SER A 47 2.77 -19.32 -2.62
CA SER A 47 1.76 -18.57 -1.88
C SER A 47 2.39 -17.44 -1.08
N ASN A 48 3.46 -17.72 -0.33
CA ASN A 48 4.16 -16.71 0.47
C ASN A 48 4.75 -15.60 -0.40
N GLU A 49 5.40 -15.95 -1.52
CA GLU A 49 5.92 -14.97 -2.47
C GLU A 49 4.80 -14.06 -3.03
N SER A 50 3.66 -14.66 -3.38
CA SER A 50 2.50 -13.91 -3.89
C SER A 50 1.91 -12.97 -2.85
N ILE A 51 1.82 -13.42 -1.59
CA ILE A 51 1.34 -12.61 -0.46
C ILE A 51 2.29 -11.44 -0.22
N GLU A 52 3.61 -11.68 -0.16
CA GLU A 52 4.60 -10.63 0.08
C GLU A 52 4.52 -9.54 -1.00
N LEU A 53 4.42 -9.94 -2.27
CA LEU A 53 4.29 -8.99 -3.38
C LEU A 53 2.95 -8.22 -3.34
N CYS A 54 1.87 -8.90 -2.95
CA CYS A 54 0.56 -8.27 -2.76
C CYS A 54 0.60 -7.23 -1.64
N GLU A 55 1.11 -7.58 -0.45
CA GLU A 55 1.21 -6.69 0.69
C GLU A 55 2.06 -5.46 0.38
N ARG A 56 3.24 -5.65 -0.24
CA ARG A 56 4.09 -4.54 -0.67
C ARG A 56 3.37 -3.59 -1.63
N SER A 57 2.60 -4.16 -2.56
CA SER A 57 1.83 -3.39 -3.54
C SER A 57 0.73 -2.57 -2.85
N LEU A 58 -0.02 -3.17 -1.94
CA LEU A 58 -1.09 -2.52 -1.19
C LEU A 58 -0.55 -1.47 -0.20
N SER A 59 0.60 -1.72 0.42
CA SER A 59 1.28 -0.75 1.29
C SER A 59 1.60 0.53 0.51
N ARG A 60 2.15 0.40 -0.70
CA ARG A 60 2.43 1.54 -1.57
C ARG A 60 1.16 2.29 -1.99
N VAL A 61 0.06 1.58 -2.25
CA VAL A 61 -1.25 2.21 -2.50
C VAL A 61 -1.71 3.01 -1.28
N ALA A 62 -1.56 2.47 -0.07
CA ALA A 62 -1.92 3.16 1.17
C ALA A 62 -1.08 4.43 1.41
N GLU A 63 0.21 4.39 1.12
CA GLU A 63 1.09 5.57 1.14
C GLU A 63 0.58 6.67 0.21
N PHE A 64 0.20 6.33 -1.02
CA PHE A 64 -0.40 7.29 -1.97
C PHE A 64 -1.72 7.88 -1.46
N VAL A 65 -2.59 7.07 -0.87
CA VAL A 65 -3.85 7.54 -0.28
C VAL A 65 -3.58 8.54 0.85
N ASN A 66 -2.57 8.28 1.68
CA ASN A 66 -2.17 9.20 2.75
C ASN A 66 -1.57 10.50 2.19
N LEU A 67 -0.73 10.42 1.15
CA LEU A 67 -0.20 11.58 0.46
C LEU A 67 -1.33 12.48 -0.09
N LEU A 68 -2.33 11.88 -0.74
CA LEU A 68 -3.49 12.61 -1.25
C LEU A 68 -4.25 13.33 -0.13
N LYS A 69 -4.49 12.67 1.01
CA LYS A 69 -5.15 13.31 2.16
C LYS A 69 -4.36 14.52 2.69
N THR A 70 -3.04 14.43 2.73
CA THR A 70 -2.18 15.53 3.19
C THR A 70 -2.24 16.72 2.24
N ILE A 71 -2.18 16.47 0.92
CA ILE A 71 -2.32 17.51 -0.10
C ILE A 71 -3.68 18.19 0.00
N SER A 72 -4.77 17.42 0.07
CA SER A 72 -6.12 17.99 0.18
C SER A 72 -6.34 18.82 1.44
N LYS A 73 -5.67 18.50 2.54
CA LYS A 73 -5.69 19.35 3.75
C LYS A 73 -4.90 20.65 3.57
N ALA A 74 -3.79 20.61 2.84
CA ALA A 74 -2.96 21.79 2.58
C ALA A 74 -3.60 22.75 1.56
N GLU A 75 -4.41 22.24 0.63
CA GLU A 75 -5.17 23.03 -0.35
C GLU A 75 -6.49 23.59 0.20
N ALA A 76 -6.87 23.23 1.44
CA ALA A 76 -8.00 23.88 2.09
C ALA A 76 -7.68 25.38 2.23
N PRO A 77 -8.57 26.29 1.75
CA PRO A 77 -8.30 27.72 1.82
C PRO A 77 -8.00 28.07 3.27
N ALA A 78 -6.77 28.55 3.53
CA ALA A 78 -6.42 29.12 4.81
C ALA A 78 -7.51 30.15 5.10
N GLN A 79 -8.26 29.96 6.19
CA GLN A 79 -9.18 31.00 6.63
C GLN A 79 -8.29 32.24 6.83
N PRO A 80 -8.54 33.36 6.12
CA PRO A 80 -7.78 34.57 6.36
C PRO A 80 -8.08 35.02 7.78
N GLY A 81 -7.20 34.64 8.71
CA GLY A 81 -7.19 35.11 10.07
C GLY A 81 -6.39 36.40 10.15
N MET A 82 -6.81 37.32 11.02
CA MET A 82 -5.96 38.44 11.42
C MET A 82 -4.69 37.87 12.06
N CYS A 83 -3.54 38.26 11.54
CA CYS A 83 -2.22 37.84 12.01
C CYS A 83 -1.48 39.06 12.55
N ASP A 84 -0.97 38.97 13.77
CA ASP A 84 -0.05 39.95 14.31
C ASP A 84 1.36 39.68 13.75
N LEU A 85 1.80 40.55 12.85
CA LEU A 85 3.12 40.48 12.22
C LEU A 85 4.27 40.52 13.22
N VAL A 86 4.12 41.25 14.33
CA VAL A 86 5.15 41.36 15.37
C VAL A 86 5.30 40.03 16.09
N GLU A 87 4.19 39.35 16.37
CA GLU A 87 4.19 38.04 17.02
C GLU A 87 4.77 36.95 16.11
N LEU A 88 4.43 36.96 14.83
CA LEU A 88 4.99 36.04 13.83
C LEU A 88 6.51 36.18 13.70
N ILE A 89 7.00 37.42 13.61
CA ILE A 89 8.44 37.69 13.50
C ILE A 89 9.17 37.25 14.77
N LYS A 90 8.60 37.48 15.96
CA LYS A 90 9.19 37.00 17.23
C LYS A 90 9.29 35.49 17.29
N GLN A 91 8.25 34.77 16.85
CA GLN A 91 8.27 33.30 16.79
C GLN A 91 9.35 32.78 15.84
N LEU A 92 9.51 33.38 14.66
CA LEU A 92 10.54 32.99 13.71
C LEU A 92 11.96 33.23 14.26
N ILE A 93 12.20 34.40 14.86
CA ILE A 93 13.52 34.70 15.45
C ILE A 93 13.84 33.72 16.60
N SER A 94 12.85 33.34 17.39
CA SER A 94 12.97 32.35 18.48
C SER A 94 13.26 30.93 18.01
N GLN A 95 12.95 30.56 16.76
CA GLN A 95 13.18 29.21 16.24
C GLN A 95 14.61 29.02 15.68
N TYR A 96 15.29 30.12 15.37
CA TYR A 96 16.65 30.15 14.82
C TYR A 96 17.72 30.59 15.83
N HIS A 97 17.33 30.84 17.08
CA HIS A 97 18.19 31.04 18.24
C HIS A 97 17.99 29.92 19.25
#